data_AF-A0A382TJL6-F1
#
_entry.id   AF-A0A382TJL6-F1
#
_cell.length_a   1.000
_cell.length_b   1.000
_cell.length_c   1.000
_cell.angle_alpha   90.00
_cell.angle_beta   90.00
_cell.angle_gamma   90.00
#
_symmetry.space_group_name_H-M   'P 1'
#
loop_
_entity.id
_entity.type
_entity.pdbx_description
1 polymer ?
#
loop_
_entity_poly.entity_id
_entity_poly.type
_entity_poly.pdbx_seq_one_letter_code
_entity_poly.pdbx_strand_id
1 'polypeptide(L)'
;MRYFDHSLETMPRKAFQTLQIEKLRSMLQKIYGRNQFYTKKLDKERVSHEEIRTLDDLVKLPLTNKAELMHDQQDVPPFGSNTTFPEAAYSRFHQTSGTTGTPLRVLDTPESWEWWGRCWGYVLAGAGLTENDRLFVPFSFGPFIGFWAAVEGARNIKAMMVPGGGRDSLQRLHLMKELGATAICCTPTYALRLAEVAKESEFDLNEIPLRVSIHAGEPGANVPSTKARIESVLGVKSFDHAGASEVGAHSFECEIQPDGTH
;
A
#
# COMPACT_ATOMS: atom_id res chain seq x y z
N MET A 1 -2.97 6.44 -20.22
CA MET A 1 -3.63 5.98 -19.00
C MET A 1 -4.06 4.54 -19.19
N ARG A 2 -3.28 3.63 -18.65
CA ARG A 2 -3.62 2.20 -18.60
C ARG A 2 -4.37 1.94 -17.29
N TYR A 3 -5.53 1.32 -17.39
CA TYR A 3 -6.28 0.85 -16.22
C TYR A 3 -5.79 -0.54 -15.83
N PHE A 4 -5.62 -0.79 -14.53
CA PHE A 4 -5.36 -2.12 -13.99
C PHE A 4 -6.62 -2.99 -14.06
N ASP A 5 -7.77 -2.42 -13.70
CA ASP A 5 -9.10 -2.98 -13.82
C ASP A 5 -10.00 -1.96 -14.53
N HIS A 6 -9.99 -2.01 -15.86
CA HIS A 6 -10.77 -1.11 -16.69
C HIS A 6 -12.25 -1.08 -16.29
N SER A 7 -12.82 -2.23 -15.92
CA SER A 7 -14.24 -2.32 -15.57
C SER A 7 -14.58 -1.55 -14.30
N LEU A 8 -13.69 -1.59 -13.30
CA LEU A 8 -13.87 -0.90 -12.03
C LEU A 8 -13.50 0.58 -12.12
N GLU A 9 -12.37 0.90 -12.75
CA GLU A 9 -11.82 2.26 -12.80
C GLU A 9 -12.63 3.20 -13.71
N THR A 10 -13.37 2.64 -14.68
CA THR A 10 -14.27 3.42 -15.56
C THR A 10 -15.74 3.26 -15.20
N MET A 11 -16.05 2.61 -14.07
CA MET A 11 -17.42 2.35 -13.66
C MET A 11 -18.20 3.67 -13.45
N PRO A 12 -19.42 3.80 -14.00
CA PRO A 12 -20.25 4.98 -13.76
C PRO A 12 -20.49 5.19 -12.27
N ARG A 13 -20.42 6.45 -11.81
CA ARG A 13 -20.46 6.82 -10.38
C ARG A 13 -21.60 6.15 -9.61
N LYS A 14 -22.81 6.11 -10.19
CA LYS A 14 -23.98 5.48 -9.56
C LYS A 14 -23.80 3.97 -9.36
N ALA A 15 -23.29 3.26 -10.36
CA ALA A 15 -23.01 1.83 -10.28
C ALA A 15 -21.88 1.55 -9.27
N PHE A 16 -20.87 2.41 -9.21
CA PHE A 16 -19.78 2.31 -8.24
C PHE A 16 -20.28 2.47 -6.79
N GLN A 17 -21.16 3.45 -6.54
CA GLN A 17 -21.79 3.63 -5.23
C GLN A 17 -22.64 2.42 -4.81
N THR A 18 -23.36 1.80 -5.76
CA THR A 18 -24.09 0.55 -5.53
C THR A 18 -23.14 -0.58 -5.13
N LEU A 19 -22.04 -0.77 -5.87
CA LEU A 19 -21.03 -1.77 -5.54
C LEU A 19 -20.41 -1.54 -4.14
N GLN A 20 -20.13 -0.29 -3.78
CA GLN A 20 -19.56 0.06 -2.48
C GLN A 20 -20.50 -0.33 -1.34
N ILE A 21 -21.79 0.01 -1.42
CA ILE A 21 -22.74 -0.33 -0.34
C ILE A 21 -23.02 -1.83 -0.27
N GLU A 22 -23.05 -2.54 -1.41
CA GLU A 22 -23.19 -4.00 -1.43
C GLU A 22 -22.01 -4.70 -0.74
N LYS A 23 -20.78 -4.28 -1.06
CA LYS A 23 -19.56 -4.81 -0.43
C LYS A 23 -19.52 -4.50 1.07
N LEU A 24 -19.87 -3.27 1.46
CA LEU A 24 -19.91 -2.85 2.87
C LEU A 24 -20.90 -3.71 3.66
N ARG A 25 -22.13 -3.88 3.16
CA ARG A 25 -23.17 -4.68 3.83
C ARG A 25 -22.77 -6.14 3.96
N SER A 26 -22.20 -6.72 2.89
CA SER A 26 -21.69 -8.10 2.92
C SER A 26 -20.56 -8.26 3.94
N MET A 27 -19.63 -7.30 4.01
CA MET A 27 -18.56 -7.30 5.01
C MET A 27 -19.13 -7.20 6.43
N LEU A 28 -20.02 -6.25 6.70
CA LEU A 28 -20.63 -6.04 8.02
C LEU A 28 -21.37 -7.29 8.50
N GLN A 29 -22.16 -7.91 7.63
CA GLN A 29 -22.85 -9.18 7.92
C GLN A 29 -21.86 -10.32 8.19
N LYS A 30 -20.73 -10.36 7.48
CA LYS A 30 -19.70 -11.39 7.65
C LYS A 30 -18.94 -11.24 8.96
N ILE A 31 -18.69 -10.02 9.43
CA ILE A 31 -17.92 -9.77 10.66
C ILE A 31 -18.77 -9.82 11.93
N TYR A 32 -20.04 -9.41 11.89
CA TYR A 32 -20.88 -9.40 13.09
C TYR A 32 -21.09 -10.82 13.64
N GLY A 33 -20.87 -11.00 14.94
CA GLY A 33 -20.90 -12.29 15.63
C GLY A 33 -19.65 -13.17 15.43
N ARG A 34 -18.79 -12.86 14.45
CA ARG A 34 -17.54 -13.61 14.20
C ARG A 34 -16.31 -12.85 14.68
N ASN A 35 -16.17 -11.59 14.27
CA ASN A 35 -15.14 -10.68 14.72
C ASN A 35 -15.53 -10.07 16.06
N GLN A 36 -14.87 -10.50 17.13
CA GLN A 36 -15.27 -10.16 18.49
C GLN A 36 -15.01 -8.68 18.82
N PHE A 37 -13.94 -8.09 18.27
CA PHE A 37 -13.66 -6.66 18.43
C PHE A 37 -14.82 -5.80 17.89
N TYR A 38 -15.19 -6.00 16.62
CA TYR A 38 -16.26 -5.21 16.00
C TYR A 38 -17.65 -5.55 16.52
N THR A 39 -17.91 -6.80 16.91
CA THR A 39 -19.20 -7.19 17.53
C THR A 39 -19.41 -6.42 18.84
N LYS A 40 -18.42 -6.45 19.75
CA LYS A 40 -18.47 -5.70 21.02
C LYS A 40 -18.62 -4.20 20.79
N LYS A 41 -17.92 -3.65 19.80
CA LYS A 41 -17.96 -2.23 19.49
C LYS A 41 -19.34 -1.79 18.98
N LEU A 42 -19.93 -2.54 18.06
CA LEU A 42 -21.26 -2.25 17.54
C LEU A 42 -22.33 -2.40 18.63
N ASP A 43 -22.25 -3.45 19.45
CA ASP A 43 -23.20 -3.66 20.56
C ASP A 43 -23.12 -2.54 21.61
N LYS A 44 -21.90 -2.10 21.96
CA LYS A 44 -21.67 -1.00 22.91
C LYS A 44 -22.29 0.31 22.42
N GLU A 45 -22.11 0.62 21.14
CA GLU A 45 -22.67 1.83 20.51
C GLU A 45 -24.13 1.66 20.08
N ARG A 46 -24.72 0.47 20.30
CA ARG A 46 -26.09 0.10 19.96
C ARG A 46 -26.42 0.30 18.47
N VAL A 47 -25.44 0.03 17.60
CA VAL A 47 -25.57 0.15 16.15
C VAL A 47 -25.81 -1.23 15.56
N SER A 48 -26.95 -1.43 14.90
CA SER A 48 -27.18 -2.66 14.13
C SER A 48 -26.57 -2.54 12.73
N HIS A 49 -25.82 -3.56 12.33
CA HIS A 49 -25.26 -3.61 10.98
C HIS A 49 -26.33 -3.66 9.87
N GLU A 50 -27.56 -4.07 10.19
CA GLU A 50 -28.70 -4.10 9.25
C GLU A 50 -29.28 -2.70 8.93
N GLU A 51 -28.94 -1.70 9.74
CA GLU A 51 -29.35 -0.30 9.55
C GLU A 51 -28.53 0.42 8.48
N ILE A 52 -27.42 -0.18 8.04
CA ILE A 52 -26.55 0.37 6.99
C ILE A 52 -27.07 -0.09 5.63
N ARG A 53 -27.84 0.78 4.96
CA ARG A 53 -28.52 0.47 3.69
C ARG A 53 -28.05 1.35 2.54
N THR A 54 -27.56 2.54 2.83
CA THR A 54 -27.00 3.50 1.87
C THR A 54 -25.62 3.99 2.33
N LEU A 55 -24.89 4.69 1.46
CA LEU A 55 -23.62 5.30 1.85
C LEU A 55 -23.80 6.43 2.88
N ASP A 56 -24.96 7.08 2.92
CA ASP A 56 -25.26 8.12 3.90
C ASP A 56 -25.36 7.55 5.33
N ASP A 57 -25.64 6.25 5.46
CA ASP A 57 -25.70 5.56 6.75
C ASP A 57 -24.31 5.35 7.40
N LEU A 58 -23.21 5.60 6.67
CA LEU A 58 -21.84 5.46 7.20
C LEU A 58 -21.61 6.27 8.48
N VAL A 59 -22.30 7.42 8.63
CA VAL A 59 -22.20 8.27 9.82
C VAL A 59 -22.71 7.60 11.10
N LYS A 60 -23.47 6.51 10.99
CA LYS A 60 -23.95 5.71 12.11
C LYS A 60 -22.88 4.77 12.65
N LEU A 61 -21.88 4.41 11.84
CA LEU A 61 -20.83 3.49 12.26
C LEU A 61 -19.80 4.20 13.14
N PRO A 62 -19.38 3.59 14.26
CA PRO A 62 -18.36 4.18 15.11
C PRO A 62 -16.99 4.13 14.43
N LEU A 63 -16.22 5.22 14.54
CA LEU A 63 -14.84 5.27 14.07
C LEU A 63 -13.96 4.34 14.88
N THR A 64 -12.95 3.75 14.23
CA THR A 64 -11.93 2.92 14.90
C THR A 64 -10.58 3.60 14.82
N ASN A 65 -9.97 3.82 15.98
CA ASN A 65 -8.64 4.36 16.07
C ASN A 65 -7.59 3.25 16.28
N LYS A 66 -6.34 3.55 15.94
CA LYS A 66 -5.23 2.61 16.07
C LYS A 66 -4.97 2.17 17.51
N ALA A 67 -5.19 3.06 18.48
CA ALA A 67 -4.96 2.76 19.88
C ALA A 67 -5.92 1.68 20.40
N GLU A 68 -7.17 1.65 19.94
CA GLU A 68 -8.14 0.59 20.26
C GLU A 68 -7.65 -0.78 19.79
N LEU A 69 -7.13 -0.86 18.56
CA LEU A 69 -6.59 -2.10 18.01
C LEU A 69 -5.35 -2.57 18.79
N MET A 70 -4.49 -1.63 19.18
CA MET A 70 -3.31 -1.94 19.99
C MET A 70 -3.67 -2.42 21.39
N HIS A 71 -4.67 -1.80 22.04
CA HIS A 71 -5.17 -2.23 23.35
C HIS A 71 -5.78 -3.63 23.27
N ASP A 72 -6.60 -3.89 22.25
CA ASP A 72 -7.19 -5.21 22.02
C ASP A 72 -6.13 -6.31 21.88
N GLN A 73 -4.98 -6.03 21.24
CA GLN A 73 -3.85 -6.97 21.16
C GLN A 73 -3.10 -7.17 22.47
N GLN A 74 -3.14 -6.19 23.37
CA GLN A 74 -2.57 -6.31 24.71
C GLN A 74 -3.49 -7.14 25.62
N ASP A 75 -4.79 -6.91 25.54
CA ASP A 75 -5.80 -7.63 26.32
C ASP A 75 -5.95 -9.10 25.85
N VAL A 76 -5.84 -9.34 24.54
CA VAL A 76 -5.99 -10.67 23.92
C VAL A 76 -4.77 -10.97 23.04
N PRO A 77 -3.61 -11.32 23.63
CA PRO A 77 -2.41 -11.60 22.86
C PRO A 77 -2.51 -12.94 22.08
N PRO A 78 -1.78 -13.10 20.96
CA PRO A 78 -0.87 -12.12 20.38
C PRO A 78 -1.50 -11.21 19.30
N PHE A 79 -2.70 -11.52 18.82
CA PHE A 79 -3.31 -10.89 17.63
C PHE A 79 -4.55 -10.04 17.91
N GLY A 80 -5.04 -10.04 19.15
CA GLY A 80 -6.28 -9.38 19.53
C GLY A 80 -7.51 -10.20 19.16
N SER A 81 -8.66 -9.58 19.32
CA SER A 81 -9.97 -10.10 18.96
C SER A 81 -10.51 -9.52 17.65
N ASN A 82 -9.73 -8.66 16.97
CA ASN A 82 -9.98 -8.17 15.61
C ASN A 82 -9.56 -9.17 14.51
N THR A 83 -10.00 -10.42 14.64
CA THR A 83 -9.91 -11.45 13.61
C THR A 83 -11.30 -12.05 13.38
N THR A 84 -11.62 -12.40 12.14
CA THR A 84 -12.96 -12.88 11.73
C THR A 84 -13.01 -14.40 11.60
N PHE A 85 -11.87 -15.04 11.37
CA PHE A 85 -11.77 -16.48 11.09
C PHE A 85 -10.90 -17.18 12.15
N PRO A 86 -10.94 -18.52 12.22
CA PRO A 86 -9.97 -19.27 13.01
C PRO A 86 -8.54 -18.98 12.55
N GLU A 87 -7.56 -19.05 13.46
CA GLU A 87 -6.16 -18.72 13.19
C GLU A 87 -5.59 -19.44 11.96
N ALA A 88 -5.96 -20.72 11.76
CA ALA A 88 -5.53 -21.54 10.63
C ALA A 88 -6.00 -21.04 9.25
N ALA A 89 -6.95 -20.10 9.18
CA ALA A 89 -7.38 -19.48 7.92
C ALA A 89 -6.43 -18.38 7.45
N TYR A 90 -5.56 -17.88 8.32
CA TYR A 90 -4.60 -16.84 8.01
C TYR A 90 -3.29 -17.45 7.53
N SER A 91 -2.72 -16.86 6.47
CA SER A 91 -1.54 -17.39 5.78
C SER A 91 -0.37 -16.40 5.75
N ARG A 92 -0.59 -15.18 6.23
CA ARG A 92 0.34 -14.06 6.14
C ARG A 92 0.25 -13.21 7.38
N PHE A 93 1.40 -12.66 7.77
CA PHE A 93 1.58 -11.78 8.90
C PHE A 93 2.38 -10.57 8.44
N HIS A 94 1.93 -9.39 8.84
CA HIS A 94 2.72 -8.17 8.73
C HIS A 94 2.47 -7.28 9.95
N GLN A 95 3.32 -6.28 10.16
CA GLN A 95 3.15 -5.36 11.26
C GLN A 95 3.64 -3.96 10.92
N THR A 96 3.12 -2.97 11.63
CA THR A 96 3.59 -1.59 11.53
C THR A 96 5.00 -1.45 12.09
N SER A 97 5.78 -0.47 11.61
CA SER A 97 7.19 -0.26 11.99
C SER A 97 7.43 0.22 13.43
N GLY A 98 6.37 0.35 14.26
CA GLY A 98 6.50 0.48 15.72
C GLY A 98 7.24 1.73 16.20
N THR A 99 6.89 2.92 15.73
CA THR A 99 7.56 4.19 16.10
C THR A 99 7.30 4.63 17.56
N THR A 100 6.34 4.03 18.27
CA THR A 100 5.91 4.41 19.63
C THR A 100 5.94 3.27 20.66
N GLY A 101 6.51 2.11 20.33
CA GLY A 101 6.70 0.99 21.27
C GLY A 101 6.24 -0.36 20.76
N THR A 102 4.93 -0.64 20.79
CA THR A 102 4.37 -1.94 20.36
C THR A 102 3.83 -1.84 18.92
N PRO A 103 4.31 -2.66 17.97
CA PRO A 103 3.79 -2.66 16.61
C PRO A 103 2.38 -3.28 16.58
N LEU A 104 1.47 -2.66 15.82
CA LEU A 104 0.19 -3.31 15.49
C LEU A 104 0.45 -4.46 14.51
N ARG A 105 0.01 -5.67 14.88
CA ARG A 105 0.08 -6.88 14.06
C ARG A 105 -1.18 -7.02 13.21
N VAL A 106 -1.03 -7.49 11.98
CA VAL A 106 -2.13 -7.74 11.05
C VAL A 106 -1.95 -9.11 10.41
N LEU A 107 -3.06 -9.83 10.27
CA LEU A 107 -3.10 -11.16 9.68
C LEU A 107 -3.95 -11.15 8.41
N ASP A 108 -3.44 -11.81 7.38
CA ASP A 108 -4.09 -11.90 6.08
C ASP A 108 -4.45 -13.34 5.73
N THR A 109 -5.71 -13.52 5.33
CA THR A 109 -6.17 -14.72 4.64
C THR A 109 -5.62 -14.74 3.21
N PRO A 110 -5.63 -15.88 2.50
CA PRO A 110 -5.26 -15.89 1.08
C PRO A 110 -6.08 -14.88 0.24
N GLU A 111 -7.37 -14.73 0.53
CA GLU A 111 -8.25 -13.77 -0.16
C GLU A 111 -7.83 -12.30 0.08
N SER A 112 -7.53 -11.93 1.33
CA SER A 112 -7.08 -10.57 1.65
C SER A 112 -5.66 -10.28 1.18
N TRP A 113 -4.81 -11.30 1.08
CA TRP A 113 -3.48 -11.18 0.48
C TRP A 113 -3.55 -10.90 -1.03
N GLU A 114 -4.44 -11.59 -1.75
CA GLU A 114 -4.71 -11.29 -3.16
C GLU A 114 -5.27 -9.87 -3.35
N TRP A 115 -6.09 -9.40 -2.40
CA TRP A 115 -6.56 -8.01 -2.39
C TRP A 115 -5.41 -7.00 -2.24
N TRP A 116 -4.43 -7.24 -1.34
CA TRP A 116 -3.22 -6.41 -1.25
C TRP A 116 -2.47 -6.33 -2.57
N GLY A 117 -2.30 -7.46 -3.25
CA GLY A 117 -1.70 -7.51 -4.57
C GLY A 117 -2.48 -6.70 -5.60
N ARG A 118 -3.82 -6.70 -5.55
CA ARG A 118 -4.66 -5.87 -6.43
C ARG A 118 -4.51 -4.38 -6.13
N CYS A 119 -4.51 -3.98 -4.86
CA CYS A 119 -4.28 -2.59 -4.45
C CYS A 119 -2.97 -2.06 -5.05
N TRP A 120 -1.88 -2.81 -4.92
CA TRP A 120 -0.60 -2.42 -5.53
C TRP A 120 -0.58 -2.56 -7.06
N GLY A 121 -1.40 -3.43 -7.64
CA GLY A 121 -1.66 -3.44 -9.09
C GLY A 121 -2.15 -2.08 -9.60
N TYR A 122 -3.10 -1.44 -8.91
CA TYR A 122 -3.54 -0.07 -9.23
C TYR A 122 -2.42 0.95 -9.06
N VAL A 123 -1.66 0.90 -7.96
CA VAL A 123 -0.54 1.83 -7.71
C VAL A 123 0.48 1.78 -8.86
N LEU A 124 0.92 0.59 -9.24
CA LEU A 124 1.95 0.42 -10.25
C LEU A 124 1.44 0.75 -11.66
N ALA A 125 0.23 0.28 -12.02
CA ALA A 125 -0.37 0.58 -13.31
C ALA A 125 -0.70 2.09 -13.45
N GLY A 126 -1.13 2.74 -12.37
CA GLY A 126 -1.38 4.18 -12.30
C GLY A 126 -0.12 4.99 -12.62
N ALA A 127 1.04 4.56 -12.12
CA ALA A 127 2.35 5.12 -12.46
C ALA A 127 2.86 4.71 -13.87
N GLY A 128 2.04 3.99 -14.65
CA GLY A 128 2.34 3.61 -16.02
C GLY A 128 3.28 2.40 -16.15
N LEU A 129 3.43 1.57 -15.10
CA LEU A 129 4.23 0.35 -15.21
C LEU A 129 3.48 -0.75 -16.00
N THR A 130 4.26 -1.56 -16.69
CA THR A 130 3.80 -2.62 -17.59
C THR A 130 4.64 -3.88 -17.41
N GLU A 131 4.30 -4.93 -18.15
CA GLU A 131 5.08 -6.16 -18.24
C GLU A 131 6.53 -5.95 -18.75
N ASN A 132 6.81 -4.82 -19.41
CA ASN A 132 8.15 -4.50 -19.93
C ASN A 132 9.04 -3.82 -18.89
N ASP A 133 8.50 -3.50 -17.70
CA ASP A 133 9.22 -2.78 -16.67
C ASP A 133 9.96 -3.70 -15.71
N ARG A 134 11.08 -3.16 -15.21
CA ARG A 134 11.91 -3.76 -14.17
C ARG A 134 11.84 -2.88 -12.93
N LEU A 135 10.97 -3.25 -11.99
CA LEU A 135 10.70 -2.52 -10.76
C LEU A 135 11.71 -2.89 -9.67
N PHE A 136 12.57 -1.96 -9.31
CA PHE A 136 13.49 -2.10 -8.19
C PHE A 136 12.85 -1.67 -6.87
N VAL A 137 12.88 -2.53 -5.84
CA VAL A 137 12.23 -2.27 -4.55
C VAL A 137 13.26 -2.35 -3.40
N PRO A 138 13.87 -1.23 -2.99
CA PRO A 138 14.91 -1.19 -1.95
C PRO A 138 14.39 -1.11 -0.49
N PHE A 139 13.23 -1.69 -0.19
CA PHE A 139 12.77 -1.81 1.20
C PHE A 139 13.43 -3.01 1.91
N SER A 140 13.35 -3.05 3.26
CA SER A 140 13.79 -4.21 4.03
C SER A 140 12.84 -5.40 3.82
N PHE A 141 13.36 -6.62 4.00
CA PHE A 141 12.56 -7.86 3.92
C PHE A 141 11.85 -8.20 5.23
N GLY A 142 11.68 -7.20 6.10
CA GLY A 142 11.01 -7.35 7.39
C GLY A 142 9.49 -7.43 7.26
N PRO A 143 8.75 -7.32 8.38
CA PRO A 143 7.30 -7.45 8.40
C PRO A 143 6.57 -6.19 7.88
N PHE A 144 7.29 -5.28 7.19
CA PHE A 144 6.72 -4.09 6.61
C PHE A 144 5.96 -4.45 5.32
N ILE A 145 4.65 -4.18 5.32
CA ILE A 145 3.74 -4.60 4.25
C ILE A 145 4.07 -4.01 2.88
N GLY A 146 4.64 -2.80 2.82
CA GLY A 146 4.89 -2.11 1.55
C GLY A 146 5.79 -2.90 0.60
N PHE A 147 6.82 -3.60 1.12
CA PHE A 147 7.67 -4.45 0.29
C PHE A 147 6.88 -5.63 -0.31
N TRP A 148 6.18 -6.38 0.55
CA TRP A 148 5.50 -7.60 0.15
C TRP A 148 4.29 -7.35 -0.76
N ALA A 149 3.54 -6.29 -0.51
CA ALA A 149 2.43 -5.91 -1.37
C ALA A 149 2.92 -5.41 -2.74
N ALA A 150 4.08 -4.73 -2.81
CA ALA A 150 4.71 -4.38 -4.08
C ALA A 150 5.14 -5.60 -4.91
N VAL A 151 5.62 -6.67 -4.26
CA VAL A 151 5.91 -7.95 -4.93
C VAL A 151 4.66 -8.50 -5.61
N GLU A 152 3.54 -8.55 -4.90
CA GLU A 152 2.28 -9.08 -5.43
C GLU A 152 1.64 -8.15 -6.48
N GLY A 153 1.77 -6.83 -6.32
CA GLY A 153 1.37 -5.86 -7.33
C GLY A 153 2.14 -6.04 -8.64
N ALA A 154 3.47 -6.17 -8.55
CA ALA A 154 4.32 -6.41 -9.72
C ALA A 154 3.96 -7.72 -10.42
N ARG A 155 3.68 -8.79 -9.66
CA ARG A 155 3.15 -10.06 -10.18
C ARG A 155 1.87 -9.86 -10.98
N ASN A 156 0.93 -9.08 -10.46
CA ASN A 156 -0.36 -8.82 -11.12
C ASN A 156 -0.24 -8.03 -12.42
N ILE A 157 0.72 -7.10 -12.52
CA ILE A 157 0.99 -6.36 -13.76
C ILE A 157 2.06 -7.02 -14.64
N LYS A 158 2.57 -8.19 -14.23
CA LYS A 158 3.62 -8.97 -14.90
C LYS A 158 4.95 -8.22 -15.06
N ALA A 159 5.19 -7.19 -14.26
CA ALA A 159 6.48 -6.50 -14.24
C ALA A 159 7.53 -7.38 -13.56
N MET A 160 8.77 -7.30 -14.03
CA MET A 160 9.89 -7.94 -13.33
C MET A 160 10.18 -7.17 -12.05
N MET A 161 10.01 -7.80 -10.89
CA MET A 161 10.36 -7.21 -9.60
C MET A 161 11.79 -7.60 -9.22
N VAL A 162 12.60 -6.61 -8.85
CA VAL A 162 13.98 -6.77 -8.37
C VAL A 162 14.04 -6.41 -6.88
N PRO A 163 14.23 -7.39 -5.98
CA PRO A 163 14.32 -7.13 -4.54
C PRO A 163 15.66 -6.49 -4.17
N GLY A 164 15.63 -5.22 -3.76
CA GLY A 164 16.82 -4.44 -3.41
C GLY A 164 17.15 -4.41 -1.90
N GLY A 165 16.38 -5.12 -1.07
CA GLY A 165 16.61 -5.20 0.38
C GLY A 165 17.94 -5.84 0.77
N GLY A 166 18.44 -5.52 1.97
CA GLY A 166 19.67 -6.12 2.53
C GLY A 166 20.98 -5.67 1.88
N ARG A 167 20.95 -4.60 1.07
CA ARG A 167 22.11 -4.02 0.36
C ARG A 167 22.32 -2.57 0.77
N ASP A 168 23.57 -2.11 0.73
CA ASP A 168 23.85 -0.68 0.83
C ASP A 168 23.44 0.06 -0.45
N SER A 169 23.44 1.40 -0.38
CA SER A 169 22.98 2.24 -1.49
C SER A 169 23.85 2.13 -2.75
N LEU A 170 25.17 1.96 -2.62
CA LEU A 170 26.05 1.85 -3.79
C LEU A 170 25.86 0.49 -4.49
N GLN A 171 25.74 -0.58 -3.71
CA GLN A 171 25.38 -1.91 -4.22
C GLN A 171 24.03 -1.90 -4.95
N ARG A 172 23.06 -1.11 -4.45
CA ARG A 172 21.75 -0.94 -5.11
C ARG A 172 21.88 -0.24 -6.46
N LEU A 173 22.67 0.85 -6.53
CA LEU A 173 22.95 1.56 -7.79
C LEU A 173 23.57 0.63 -8.83
N HIS A 174 24.60 -0.13 -8.46
CA HIS A 174 25.22 -1.10 -9.37
C HIS A 174 24.25 -2.17 -9.85
N LEU A 175 23.43 -2.72 -8.95
CA LEU A 175 22.44 -3.73 -9.33
C LEU A 175 21.33 -3.16 -10.23
N MET A 176 20.90 -1.93 -9.98
CA MET A 176 19.95 -1.22 -10.84
C MET A 176 20.52 -1.01 -12.25
N LYS A 177 21.80 -0.66 -12.38
CA LYS A 177 22.50 -0.57 -13.67
C LYS A 177 22.61 -1.94 -14.35
N GLU A 178 23.13 -2.95 -13.65
CA GLU A 178 23.33 -4.30 -14.17
C GLU A 178 22.04 -4.92 -14.71
N LEU A 179 20.95 -4.78 -13.95
CA LEU A 179 19.65 -5.31 -14.31
C LEU A 179 18.80 -4.34 -15.13
N GLY A 180 19.29 -3.15 -15.47
CA GLY A 180 18.56 -2.16 -16.25
C GLY A 180 17.20 -1.79 -15.64
N ALA A 181 17.17 -1.43 -14.36
CA ALA A 181 15.94 -1.05 -13.67
C ALA A 181 15.26 0.16 -14.37
N THR A 182 13.97 0.02 -14.69
CA THR A 182 13.19 1.09 -15.35
C THR A 182 12.32 1.86 -14.36
N ALA A 183 12.02 1.25 -13.21
CA ALA A 183 11.26 1.89 -12.14
C ALA A 183 11.87 1.59 -10.78
N ILE A 184 11.68 2.49 -9.81
CA ILE A 184 12.04 2.28 -8.41
C ILE A 184 10.84 2.57 -7.50
N CYS A 185 10.60 1.74 -6.49
CA CYS A 185 9.63 2.01 -5.43
C CYS A 185 10.29 2.13 -4.06
N CYS A 186 10.39 3.35 -3.53
CA CYS A 186 11.12 3.64 -2.29
C CYS A 186 10.52 4.84 -1.54
N THR A 187 10.98 5.14 -0.31
CA THR A 187 10.56 6.38 0.34
C THR A 187 11.14 7.61 -0.39
N PRO A 188 10.46 8.78 -0.38
CA PRO A 188 10.98 10.06 -0.85
C PRO A 188 12.39 10.39 -0.34
N THR A 189 12.62 10.25 0.97
CA THR A 189 13.94 10.50 1.59
C THR A 189 14.99 9.55 1.05
N TYR A 190 14.65 8.29 0.82
CA TYR A 190 15.60 7.32 0.30
C TYR A 190 15.95 7.58 -1.17
N ALA A 191 15.01 8.06 -1.98
CA ALA A 191 15.29 8.49 -3.35
C ALA A 191 16.35 9.60 -3.40
N LEU A 192 16.22 10.60 -2.53
CA LEU A 192 17.20 11.68 -2.39
C LEU A 192 18.56 11.14 -1.88
N ARG A 193 18.55 10.26 -0.89
CA ARG A 193 19.78 9.63 -0.39
C ARG A 193 20.49 8.81 -1.47
N LEU A 194 19.75 8.12 -2.33
CA LEU A 194 20.33 7.34 -3.42
C LEU A 194 21.06 8.24 -4.43
N ALA A 195 20.49 9.41 -4.74
CA ALA A 195 21.14 10.40 -5.60
C ALA A 195 22.39 11.02 -4.94
N GLU A 196 22.34 11.29 -3.64
CA GLU A 196 23.52 11.74 -2.87
C GLU A 196 24.65 10.71 -2.91
N VAL A 197 24.35 9.43 -2.66
CA VAL A 197 25.34 8.34 -2.73
C VAL A 197 25.94 8.20 -4.12
N ALA A 198 25.11 8.36 -5.17
CA ALA A 198 25.60 8.34 -6.54
C ALA A 198 26.64 9.45 -6.76
N LYS A 199 26.35 10.68 -6.30
CA LYS A 199 27.28 11.81 -6.37
C LYS A 199 28.55 11.57 -5.53
N GLU A 200 28.41 11.09 -4.29
CA GLU A 200 29.52 10.79 -3.38
C GLU A 200 30.47 9.73 -3.94
N SER A 201 29.93 8.78 -4.71
CA SER A 201 30.67 7.64 -5.26
C SER A 201 31.05 7.81 -6.74
N GLU A 202 30.86 9.01 -7.30
CA GLU A 202 31.08 9.33 -8.71
C GLU A 202 30.36 8.37 -9.69
N PHE A 203 29.20 7.85 -9.27
CA PHE A 203 28.33 6.98 -10.07
C PHE A 203 27.39 7.82 -10.93
N ASP A 204 27.38 7.57 -12.24
CA ASP A 204 26.47 8.24 -13.17
C ASP A 204 25.09 7.59 -13.19
N LEU A 205 24.08 8.30 -12.66
CA LEU A 205 22.69 7.82 -12.65
C LEU A 205 22.12 7.60 -14.05
N ASN A 206 22.65 8.26 -15.09
CA ASN A 206 22.19 8.09 -16.47
C ASN A 206 22.54 6.70 -17.04
N GLU A 207 23.41 5.94 -16.38
CA GLU A 207 23.69 4.55 -16.73
C GLU A 207 22.54 3.59 -16.36
N ILE A 208 21.58 4.06 -15.56
CA ILE A 208 20.37 3.32 -15.21
C ILE A 208 19.24 3.83 -16.11
N PRO A 209 18.52 2.98 -16.85
CA PRO A 209 17.41 3.40 -17.73
C PRO A 209 16.13 3.71 -16.94
N LEU A 210 16.27 4.37 -15.78
CA LEU A 210 15.18 4.70 -14.88
C LEU A 210 14.27 5.76 -15.52
N ARG A 211 12.96 5.53 -15.49
CA ARG A 211 11.95 6.46 -16.03
C ARG A 211 10.90 6.89 -15.01
N VAL A 212 10.70 6.08 -13.96
CA VAL A 212 9.64 6.26 -12.97
C VAL A 212 10.17 6.00 -11.55
N SER A 213 9.78 6.86 -10.61
CA SER A 213 9.90 6.59 -9.18
C SER A 213 8.52 6.62 -8.51
N ILE A 214 8.23 5.62 -7.67
CA ILE A 214 6.97 5.49 -6.93
C ILE A 214 7.30 5.56 -5.44
N HIS A 215 6.53 6.34 -4.69
CA HIS A 215 6.85 6.67 -3.32
C HIS A 215 5.82 6.17 -2.32
N ALA A 216 6.33 5.74 -1.17
CA ALA A 216 5.57 5.05 -0.14
C ALA A 216 6.16 5.30 1.25
N GLY A 217 5.32 5.15 2.28
CA GLY A 217 5.76 5.04 3.68
C GLY A 217 5.95 6.36 4.43
N GLU A 218 6.13 7.47 3.73
CA GLU A 218 6.24 8.81 4.32
C GLU A 218 5.74 9.89 3.35
N PRO A 219 5.31 11.07 3.84
CA PRO A 219 4.96 12.19 2.98
C PRO A 219 6.15 12.65 2.14
N GLY A 220 5.94 12.94 0.86
CA GLY A 220 6.96 13.62 0.06
C GLY A 220 6.63 13.78 -1.41
N ALA A 221 6.27 12.72 -2.12
CA ALA A 221 6.03 12.81 -3.56
C ALA A 221 4.74 13.56 -3.93
N ASN A 222 3.81 13.74 -2.98
CA ASN A 222 2.67 14.65 -3.11
C ASN A 222 2.93 16.06 -2.53
N VAL A 223 4.16 16.35 -2.08
CA VAL A 223 4.60 17.70 -1.69
C VAL A 223 5.36 18.32 -2.88
N PRO A 224 4.86 19.41 -3.50
CA PRO A 224 5.41 19.90 -4.77
C PRO A 224 6.93 20.14 -4.78
N SER A 225 7.47 20.72 -3.71
CA SER A 225 8.91 21.00 -3.60
C SER A 225 9.76 19.73 -3.48
N THR A 226 9.30 18.74 -2.71
CA THR A 226 9.99 17.47 -2.55
C THR A 226 9.92 16.65 -3.84
N LYS A 227 8.74 16.59 -4.47
CA LYS A 227 8.55 15.94 -5.78
C LYS A 227 9.50 16.52 -6.83
N ALA A 228 9.49 17.84 -7.03
CA ALA A 228 10.35 18.50 -8.00
C ALA A 228 11.84 18.25 -7.74
N ARG A 229 12.26 18.18 -6.46
CA ARG A 229 13.63 17.83 -6.10
C ARG A 229 13.97 16.39 -6.50
N ILE A 230 13.10 15.43 -6.22
CA ILE A 230 13.31 14.01 -6.59
C ILE A 230 13.41 13.87 -8.11
N GLU A 231 12.46 14.46 -8.85
CA GLU A 231 12.44 14.41 -10.32
C GLU A 231 13.71 15.03 -10.91
N SER A 232 14.17 16.15 -10.35
CA SER A 232 15.40 16.82 -10.81
C SER A 232 16.66 16.00 -10.55
N VAL A 233 16.79 15.29 -9.42
CA VAL A 233 18.04 14.57 -9.09
C VAL A 233 18.09 13.17 -9.70
N LEU A 234 16.93 12.54 -9.95
CA LEU A 234 16.85 11.22 -10.57
C LEU A 234 16.60 11.28 -12.09
N GLY A 235 16.09 12.39 -12.62
CA GLY A 235 15.75 12.52 -14.05
C GLY A 235 14.51 11.72 -14.45
N VAL A 236 13.54 11.53 -13.55
CA VAL A 236 12.37 10.66 -13.73
C VAL A 236 11.07 11.37 -13.40
N LYS A 237 9.93 10.77 -13.77
CA LYS A 237 8.63 11.14 -13.20
C LYS A 237 8.43 10.47 -11.84
N SER A 238 7.96 11.25 -10.87
CA SER A 238 7.70 10.79 -9.50
C SER A 238 6.20 10.66 -9.23
N PHE A 239 5.79 9.60 -8.56
CA PHE A 239 4.39 9.30 -8.23
C PHE A 239 4.26 9.01 -6.74
N ASP A 240 3.24 9.55 -6.10
CA ASP A 240 2.92 9.23 -4.71
C ASP A 240 1.82 8.17 -4.58
N HIS A 241 1.80 7.48 -3.45
CA HIS A 241 0.68 6.64 -3.04
C HIS A 241 0.53 6.70 -1.51
N ALA A 242 -0.70 6.56 -1.01
CA ALA A 242 -0.95 6.44 0.42
C ALA A 242 -1.50 5.06 0.77
N GLY A 243 -1.05 4.57 1.92
CA GLY A 243 -1.47 3.29 2.44
C GLY A 243 -1.15 3.15 3.93
N ALA A 244 -1.84 2.22 4.58
CA ALA A 244 -1.53 1.83 5.95
C ALA A 244 -1.75 0.32 6.11
N SER A 245 -1.10 -0.28 7.10
CA SER A 245 -1.24 -1.73 7.36
C SER A 245 -2.70 -2.10 7.67
N GLU A 246 -3.45 -1.17 8.23
CA GLU A 246 -4.81 -1.33 8.70
C GLU A 246 -5.85 -1.31 7.56
N VAL A 247 -5.58 -0.60 6.45
CA VAL A 247 -6.61 -0.28 5.42
C VAL A 247 -6.13 -0.46 3.97
N GLY A 248 -4.95 -1.02 3.74
CA GLY A 248 -4.42 -1.21 2.39
C GLY A 248 -3.74 0.03 1.81
N ALA A 249 -3.21 -0.12 0.59
CA ALA A 249 -2.90 1.00 -0.30
C ALA A 249 -4.22 1.55 -0.86
N HIS A 250 -4.64 2.71 -0.37
CA HIS A 250 -5.98 3.26 -0.61
C HIS A 250 -5.99 4.45 -1.56
N SER A 251 -4.83 5.00 -1.90
CA SER A 251 -4.71 6.07 -2.89
C SER A 251 -3.43 5.95 -3.70
N PHE A 252 -3.45 6.47 -4.92
CA PHE A 252 -2.30 6.51 -5.83
C PHE A 252 -2.40 7.68 -6.80
N GLU A 253 -1.26 8.20 -7.25
CA GLU A 253 -1.18 9.16 -8.35
C GLU A 253 -1.11 8.43 -9.71
N CYS A 254 -1.73 9.00 -10.74
CA CYS A 254 -1.71 8.43 -12.10
C CYS A 254 -0.79 9.19 -13.07
N GLU A 255 -0.61 8.65 -14.29
CA GLU A 255 0.16 9.28 -15.39
C GLU A 255 -0.23 10.73 -15.74
N ILE A 256 -1.44 11.17 -15.38
CA ILE A 256 -1.91 12.55 -15.59
C ILE A 256 -1.25 13.52 -14.59
N GLN A 257 -0.81 13.04 -13.42
CA GLN A 257 -0.24 13.81 -12.31
C GLN A 257 -1.12 15.03 -11.93
N PRO A 258 -2.34 14.81 -11.39
CA PRO A 258 -3.31 15.87 -11.11
C PRO A 258 -3.00 16.69 -9.84
N ASP A 259 -1.73 16.76 -9.42
CA ASP A 259 -1.27 17.35 -8.15
C ASP A 259 -1.94 16.73 -6.90
N GLY A 260 -2.21 15.42 -6.97
CA GLY A 260 -2.85 14.66 -5.90
C GLY A 260 -3.00 13.17 -6.22
N THR A 261 -3.49 12.41 -5.24
CA THR A 261 -3.82 10.98 -5.38
C THR A 261 -5.31 10.79 -5.62
N HIS A 262 -5.67 9.76 -6.39
CA HIS A 262 -7.04 9.28 -6.57
C HIS A 262 -7.61 8.62 -5.31
#